data_AF-A0AAV9NKF6-F1
#
_entry.id   AF-A0AAV9NKF6-F1
#
_cell.length_a   1.000
_cell.length_b   1.000
_cell.length_c   1.000
_cell.angle_alpha   90.00
_cell.angle_beta   90.00
_cell.angle_gamma   90.00
#
_symmetry.space_group_name_H-M   'P 1'
#
loop_
_entity.id
_entity.type
_entity.pdbx_description
1 polymer ?
#
loop_
_entity_poly.entity_id
_entity_poly.type
_entity_poly.pdbx_seq_one_letter_code
_entity_poly.pdbx_strand_id
1 'polypeptide(L)' 'MAVGSRFSSGIFNAIFRRNAAFLTTVFVGAFAFEMAFDTTTDAIWNSLNKGRQWKDIKHRYMAAPEDDE' A
#
# COMPACT_ATOMS: atom_id res chain seq x y z
N MET A 1 27.88 12.60 -22.42
CA MET A 1 26.68 11.74 -22.27
C MET A 1 26.14 11.93 -20.86
N ALA A 2 24.95 12.51 -20.73
CA ALA A 2 24.36 12.81 -19.43
C ALA A 2 23.97 11.52 -18.69
N VAL A 3 24.34 11.40 -17.41
CA VAL A 3 24.09 10.23 -16.55
C VAL A 3 22.62 9.76 -16.60
N GLY A 4 21.67 10.69 -16.73
CA GLY A 4 20.25 10.38 -16.87
C GLY A 4 19.89 9.55 -18.11
N SER A 5 20.60 9.72 -19.24
CA SER A 5 20.32 8.93 -20.45
C SER A 5 20.75 7.47 -20.29
N ARG A 6 21.83 7.22 -19.53
CA ARG A 6 22.31 5.85 -19.23
C ARG A 6 21.35 5.12 -18.29
N PHE A 7 20.81 5.82 -17.29
CA PHE A 7 19.84 5.25 -16.37
C PHE A 7 18.51 4.89 -17.06
N SER A 8 17.94 5.83 -17.83
CA SER A 8 16.71 5.59 -18.60
C SER A 8 16.88 4.44 -19.61
N SER A 9 18.02 4.40 -20.31
CA SER A 9 18.34 3.30 -21.23
C SER A 9 18.48 1.96 -20.50
N GLY A 10 19.03 1.95 -19.29
CA GLY A 10 19.13 0.75 -18.46
C GLY A 10 17.76 0.21 -18.06
N ILE A 11 16.87 1.08 -17.56
CA ILE A 11 15.49 0.71 -17.20
C ILE A 11 14.73 0.19 -18.41
N PHE A 12 14.82 0.89 -19.55
CA PHE A 12 14.11 0.50 -20.77
C PHE A 12 14.54 -0.91 -21.22
N ASN A 13 15.84 -1.18 -21.25
CA ASN A 13 16.35 -2.49 -21.66
C ASN A 13 16.01 -3.60 -20.65
N ALA A 14 15.97 -3.30 -19.35
CA ALA A 14 15.68 -4.28 -18.31
C ALA A 14 14.19 -4.64 -18.22
N ILE A 15 13.31 -3.64 -18.29
CA ILE A 15 11.88 -3.78 -17.95
C ILE A 15 10.99 -3.67 -19.18
N PHE A 16 11.19 -2.66 -20.02
CA PHE A 16 10.23 -2.29 -21.06
C PHE A 16 10.49 -2.93 -22.42
N ARG A 17 11.70 -3.40 -22.70
CA ARG A 17 12.08 -3.95 -24.02
C ARG A 17 11.48 -5.32 -24.32
N ARG A 18 11.18 -6.13 -23.31
CA ARG A 18 10.66 -7.50 -23.49
C ARG A 18 9.26 -7.60 -22.87
N ASN A 19 8.26 -7.94 -23.67
CA ASN A 19 6.85 -8.04 -23.22
C ASN A 19 6.68 -8.89 -21.95
N ALA A 20 7.34 -10.05 -21.85
CA ALA A 20 7.26 -10.89 -20.67
C ALA A 20 7.83 -10.22 -19.41
N ALA A 21 8.96 -9.51 -19.52
CA ALA A 21 9.56 -8.78 -18.41
C ALA A 21 8.67 -7.58 -18.02
N PHE A 22 8.14 -6.87 -19.01
CA PHE A 22 7.22 -5.75 -18.81
C PHE A 22 5.97 -6.18 -18.05
N LEU A 23 5.25 -7.20 -18.54
CA LEU A 23 4.02 -7.69 -17.91
C LEU A 23 4.28 -8.22 -16.50
N THR A 24 5.38 -8.96 -16.30
CA THR A 24 5.77 -9.44 -14.96
C THR A 24 6.02 -8.28 -14.02
N THR A 25 6.72 -7.24 -14.47
CA THR A 25 6.99 -6.05 -13.67
C THR A 25 5.70 -5.31 -13.33
N VAL A 26 4.76 -5.20 -14.26
CA VAL A 26 3.44 -4.59 -14.00
C VAL A 26 2.69 -5.37 -12.94
N PHE A 27 2.61 -6.70 -13.02
CA PHE A 27 1.90 -7.50 -12.02
C PHE A 27 2.55 -7.43 -10.65
N VAL A 28 3.86 -7.66 -10.56
CA VAL A 28 4.59 -7.57 -9.28
C VAL A 28 4.49 -6.16 -8.70
N GLY A 29 4.64 -5.14 -9.56
CA GLY A 29 4.51 -3.74 -9.17
C GLY A 29 3.13 -3.39 -8.67
N ALA A 30 2.07 -3.90 -9.30
CA ALA A 30 0.69 -3.69 -8.84
C ALA A 30 0.45 -4.28 -7.46
N PHE A 31 0.84 -5.55 -7.22
CA PHE A 31 0.70 -6.17 -5.89
C PHE A 31 1.50 -5.45 -4.80
N ALA A 32 2.76 -5.10 -5.10
CA ALA A 32 3.58 -4.36 -4.16
C ALA A 32 3.01 -2.97 -3.86
N PHE A 33 2.49 -2.30 -4.90
CA PHE A 33 1.86 -1.00 -4.77
C PHE A 33 0.57 -1.08 -3.95
N GLU A 34 -0.32 -2.03 -4.22
CA GLU A 34 -1.57 -2.24 -3.49
C GLU A 34 -1.31 -2.37 -1.98
N MET A 35 -0.43 -3.29 -1.57
CA MET A 35 -0.10 -3.49 -0.15
C MET A 35 0.43 -2.22 0.52
N ALA A 36 1.34 -1.51 -0.16
CA ALA A 36 1.96 -0.30 0.37
C ALA A 36 0.96 0.86 0.43
N PHE A 37 0.15 1.01 -0.62
CA PHE A 37 -0.83 2.08 -0.76
C PHE A 37 -1.95 1.94 0.27
N ASP A 38 -2.53 0.75 0.41
CA ASP A 38 -3.61 0.49 1.37
C ASP A 38 -3.13 0.75 2.79
N THR A 39 -1.98 0.16 3.18
CA THR A 39 -1.41 0.35 4.51
C THR A 39 -1.13 1.83 4.81
N THR A 40 -0.58 2.56 3.84
CA THR A 40 -0.21 3.97 4.01
C THR A 40 -1.44 4.86 4.09
N THR A 41 -2.41 4.65 3.18
CA THR A 41 -3.62 5.48 3.14
C THR A 41 -4.51 5.21 4.35
N ASP A 42 -4.62 3.96 4.81
CA ASP A 42 -5.26 3.64 6.08
C ASP A 42 -4.58 4.34 7.25
N ALA A 43 -3.24 4.30 7.33
CA ALA A 43 -2.51 4.99 8.39
C ALA A 43 -2.79 6.51 8.41
N ILE A 44 -2.81 7.14 7.23
CA ILE A 44 -3.15 8.56 7.07
C ILE A 44 -4.59 8.80 7.52
N TRP A 45 -5.55 8.02 7.03
CA TRP A 45 -6.96 8.15 7.38
C TRP A 45 -7.18 8.00 8.89
N ASN A 46 -6.52 7.01 9.49
CA ASN A 46 -6.62 6.70 10.90
C ASN A 46 -6.08 7.83 11.78
N SER A 47 -4.98 8.45 11.35
CA SER A 47 -4.38 9.60 12.02
C SER A 47 -5.31 10.81 11.98
N LEU A 48 -5.86 11.12 10.80
CA LEU A 48 -6.75 12.26 10.60
C LEU A 48 -8.10 12.11 11.32
N ASN A 49 -8.59 10.88 11.48
CA ASN A 49 -9.89 10.60 12.08
C ASN A 49 -9.80 9.96 13.48
N LYS A 50 -8.67 10.11 14.16
CA LYS A 50 -8.46 9.56 15.50
C LYS A 50 -9.55 10.05 16.47
N GLY A 51 -10.14 9.11 17.21
CA GLY A 51 -11.20 9.37 18.19
C GLY A 51 -12.60 9.50 17.59
N ARG A 52 -12.75 9.43 16.26
CA ARG A 52 -14.04 9.49 15.56
C ARG A 52 -14.43 8.16 14.92
N GLN A 53 -13.47 7.26 14.72
CA GLN A 53 -13.72 5.99 14.06
C GLN A 53 -14.40 5.01 15.01
N TRP A 54 -15.23 4.11 14.48
CA TRP A 54 -15.88 3.07 15.28
C TRP A 54 -14.87 2.29 16.13
N LYS A 55 -13.74 1.88 15.56
CA LYS A 55 -12.67 1.19 16.32
C LYS A 55 -12.14 1.96 17.52
N ASP A 56 -12.21 3.29 17.50
CA ASP A 56 -11.76 4.14 18.61
C ASP A 56 -12.84 4.29 19.69
N ILE A 57 -14.13 4.25 19.33
CA ILE A 57 -15.25 4.53 20.25
C ILE A 57 -16.08 3.30 20.63
N LYS A 58 -15.87 2.16 19.97
CA LYS A 58 -16.65 0.91 20.12
C LYS A 58 -16.73 0.44 21.59
N HIS A 59 -15.64 0.61 22.34
CA HIS A 59 -15.56 0.24 23.75
C HIS A 59 -16.58 0.97 24.65
N ARG A 60 -17.15 2.09 24.19
CA ARG A 60 -18.18 2.84 24.92
C ARG A 60 -19.58 2.25 24.78
N TYR A 61 -19.78 1.36 23.80
CA TYR A 61 -21.10 0.90 23.38
C TYR A 61 -21.24 -0.62 23.40
N MET A 62 -20.14 -1.36 23.42
CA MET A 62 -20.21 -2.79 23.71
C MET A 62 -20.26 -2.98 25.22
N ALA A 63 -21.28 -3.69 25.69
CA ALA A 63 -21.33 -4.16 27.07
C ALA A 63 -20.04 -4.95 27.36
N ALA A 64 -19.56 -4.88 28.61
CA ALA A 64 -18.59 -5.86 29.08
C ALA A 64 -19.13 -7.26 28.72
N PRO A 65 -18.29 -8.23 28.28
CA PRO A 65 -18.73 -9.61 28.36
C PRO A 65 -19.23 -9.76 29.80
N GLU A 66 -20.53 -10.05 29.96
CA GLU A 66 -21.01 -10.52 31.26
C GLU A 66 -20.02 -11.61 31.66
N ASP A 67 -19.47 -11.53 32.87
CA ASP A 67 -18.64 -12.58 33.42
C ASP A 67 -19.47 -13.86 33.33
N ASP A 68 -19.30 -14.61 32.23
CA ASP A 68 -19.85 -15.95 32.05
C ASP A 68 -19.22 -16.77 33.18
N GLU A 69 -20.04 -17.07 34.20
CA GLU A 69 -19.74 -18.05 35.25
C GLU A 69 -19.17 -19.35 34.67
#